data_AF-A0A7X5VL34-F1
#
_entry.id   AF-A0A7X5VL34-F1
#
_cell.length_a   1.000
_cell.length_b   1.000
_cell.length_c   1.000
_cell.angle_alpha   90.00
_cell.angle_beta   90.00
_cell.angle_gamma   90.00
#
_symmetry.space_group_name_H-M   'P 1'
#
loop_
_entity.id
_entity.type
_entity.pdbx_description
1 polymer ?
#
loop_
_entity_poly.entity_id
_entity_poly.type
_entity_poly.pdbx_seq_one_letter_code
_entity_poly.pdbx_strand_id
1 'polypeptide(L)'
;ARAAVVYLAAGIGGGIAAVTLADYGTFILGSSGAVSGLFGAWVVLALDRARASDLPRRARIRTAGVALLVLPSLVNPTTASGEPISVSSHIGGAATGMAVGILLSRGWLRRAVP
;
A
#
# COMPACT_ATOMS: atom_id res chain seq x y z
N ALA A 1 0.71 12.95 -10.95
CA ALA A 1 1.66 13.12 -9.83
C ALA A 1 1.25 12.46 -8.49
N ARG A 2 -0.04 12.25 -8.17
CA ARG A 2 -0.48 11.67 -6.87
C ARG A 2 0.07 10.28 -6.54
N ALA A 3 0.09 9.37 -7.52
CA ALA A 3 0.64 8.04 -7.32
C ALA A 3 2.14 8.08 -7.01
N ALA A 4 2.91 8.98 -7.64
CA ALA A 4 4.34 9.14 -7.36
C ALA A 4 4.59 9.63 -5.92
N VAL A 5 3.77 10.56 -5.42
CA VAL A 5 3.86 11.02 -4.02
C VAL A 5 3.57 9.88 -3.04
N VAL A 6 2.48 9.12 -3.28
CA VAL A 6 2.17 7.94 -2.46
C VAL A 6 3.30 6.93 -2.51
N TYR A 7 3.83 6.65 -3.70
CA TYR A 7 4.91 5.69 -3.90
C TYR A 7 6.19 6.10 -3.16
N LEU A 8 6.63 7.36 -3.30
CA LEU A 8 7.82 7.87 -2.62
C LEU A 8 7.64 7.87 -1.09
N ALA A 9 6.50 8.39 -0.60
CA ALA A 9 6.20 8.40 0.82
C ALA A 9 6.16 6.97 1.40
N ALA A 10 5.52 6.03 0.70
CA ALA A 10 5.44 4.64 1.10
C ALA A 10 6.79 3.92 1.03
N GLY A 11 7.65 4.24 0.07
CA GLY A 11 9.02 3.74 0.02
C GLY A 11 9.82 4.16 1.24
N ILE A 12 9.69 5.43 1.65
CA ILE A 12 10.34 5.95 2.87
C ILE A 12 9.76 5.26 4.11
N GLY A 13 8.44 5.21 4.26
CA GLY A 13 7.79 4.60 5.42
C GLY A 13 8.06 3.09 5.53
N GLY A 14 8.05 2.38 4.40
CA GLY A 14 8.45 0.97 4.34
C GLY A 14 9.92 0.76 4.68
N GLY A 15 10.82 1.60 4.16
CA GLY A 15 12.24 1.56 4.51
C GLY A 15 12.50 1.78 6.00
N ILE A 16 11.84 2.77 6.61
CA ILE A 16 11.93 3.04 8.06
C ILE A 16 11.42 1.83 8.86
N ALA A 17 10.28 1.26 8.48
CA ALA A 17 9.73 0.08 9.16
C ALA A 17 10.65 -1.14 9.01
N ALA A 18 11.27 -1.32 7.85
CA ALA A 18 12.22 -2.40 7.60
C ALA A 18 13.46 -2.28 8.50
N VAL A 19 14.08 -1.10 8.55
CA VAL A 19 15.29 -0.86 9.36
C VAL A 19 15.04 -1.01 10.86
N THR A 20 13.83 -0.71 11.31
CA THR A 20 13.49 -0.74 12.74
C THR A 20 12.96 -2.09 13.23
N LEU A 21 12.35 -2.89 12.35
CA LEU A 21 11.58 -4.08 12.75
C LEU A 21 11.98 -5.37 12.02
N ALA A 22 12.78 -5.31 10.95
CA ALA A 22 13.18 -6.54 10.25
C ALA A 22 14.30 -7.28 11.01
N ASP A 23 14.23 -8.61 10.98
CA ASP A 23 15.26 -9.46 11.56
C ASP A 23 16.57 -9.41 10.75
N TYR A 24 17.68 -9.71 11.42
CA TYR A 24 19.00 -9.76 10.78
C TYR A 24 19.03 -10.82 9.67
N GLY A 25 19.58 -10.47 8.51
CA GLY A 25 19.62 -11.35 7.33
C GLY A 25 18.35 -11.32 6.46
N THR A 26 17.36 -10.50 6.79
CA THR A 26 16.16 -10.32 5.95
C THR A 26 16.49 -9.48 4.71
N PHE A 27 16.02 -9.89 3.53
CA PHE A 27 16.17 -9.08 2.32
C PHE A 27 15.28 -7.83 2.39
N ILE A 28 15.92 -6.66 2.34
CA ILE A 28 15.30 -5.35 2.25
C ILE A 28 15.75 -4.70 0.93
N LEU A 29 15.23 -5.19 -0.19
CA LEU A 29 15.53 -4.66 -1.51
C LEU A 29 14.28 -4.69 -2.38
N GLY A 30 14.00 -3.59 -3.08
CA GLY A 30 12.99 -3.53 -4.14
C GLY A 30 11.89 -2.48 -3.95
N SER A 31 11.01 -2.42 -4.95
CA SER A 31 9.88 -1.49 -5.01
C SER A 31 8.63 -1.98 -4.25
N SER A 32 8.63 -3.21 -3.75
CA SER A 32 7.44 -3.88 -3.22
C SER A 32 6.81 -3.13 -2.05
N GLY A 33 7.60 -2.59 -1.11
CA GLY A 33 7.08 -1.77 -0.01
C GLY A 33 6.35 -0.51 -0.49
N ALA A 34 6.87 0.16 -1.51
CA ALA A 34 6.21 1.32 -2.12
C ALA A 34 4.93 0.92 -2.87
N VAL A 35 4.92 -0.24 -3.54
CA VAL A 35 3.72 -0.83 -4.16
C VAL A 35 2.67 -1.18 -3.10
N SER A 36 3.06 -1.75 -1.97
CA SER A 36 2.16 -1.99 -0.82
C SER A 36 1.49 -0.69 -0.37
N GLY A 37 2.21 0.43 -0.38
CA GLY A 37 1.64 1.74 -0.11
C GLY A 37 0.64 2.23 -1.15
N LEU A 38 0.88 1.99 -2.44
CA LEU A 38 -0.13 2.27 -3.48
C LEU A 38 -1.42 1.49 -3.22
N PHE A 39 -1.30 0.22 -2.80
CA PHE A 39 -2.46 -0.58 -2.39
C PHE A 39 -3.13 -0.04 -1.13
N GLY A 40 -2.37 0.36 -0.12
CA GLY A 40 -2.91 0.98 1.08
C GLY A 40 -3.73 2.25 0.76
N ALA A 41 -3.18 3.13 -0.07
CA ALA A 41 -3.90 4.33 -0.53
C ALA A 41 -5.16 3.97 -1.33
N TRP A 42 -5.06 2.98 -2.22
CA TRP A 42 -6.20 2.50 -3.00
C TRP A 42 -7.32 1.95 -2.13
N VAL A 43 -7.02 1.18 -1.09
CA VAL A 43 -8.03 0.65 -0.15
C VAL A 43 -8.83 1.79 0.48
N VAL A 44 -8.15 2.82 1.00
CA VAL A 44 -8.82 3.98 1.60
C VAL A 44 -9.74 4.66 0.60
N LEU A 45 -9.26 4.93 -0.61
CA LEU A 45 -10.03 5.61 -1.64
C LEU A 45 -11.20 4.75 -2.17
N ALA A 46 -11.01 3.44 -2.25
CA ALA A 46 -12.06 2.50 -2.64
C ALA A 46 -13.17 2.42 -1.59
N LEU A 47 -12.81 2.37 -0.30
CA LEU A 47 -13.75 2.39 0.81
C LEU A 47 -14.52 3.71 0.88
N ASP A 48 -13.84 4.85 0.69
CA ASP A 48 -14.47 6.17 0.66
C ASP A 48 -15.51 6.28 -0.47
N ARG A 49 -15.16 5.80 -1.67
CA ARG A 49 -16.08 5.73 -2.81
C ARG A 49 -17.24 4.77 -2.57
N ALA A 50 -17.01 3.64 -1.90
CA ALA A 50 -18.06 2.67 -1.55
C ALA A 50 -19.05 3.22 -0.51
N ARG A 51 -18.61 4.10 0.38
CA ARG A 51 -19.48 4.80 1.35
C ARG A 51 -20.28 5.92 0.69
N ALA A 52 -19.70 6.62 -0.28
CA ALA A 52 -20.33 7.75 -0.93
C ALA A 52 -21.31 7.39 -2.07
N SER A 53 -21.29 6.14 -2.57
CA SER A 53 -22.12 5.75 -3.73
C SER A 53 -22.53 4.29 -3.69
N ASP A 54 -23.70 3.98 -4.24
CA ASP A 54 -24.13 2.61 -4.50
C ASP A 54 -23.31 2.02 -5.65
N LEU A 55 -22.11 1.50 -5.31
CA LEU A 55 -21.22 0.88 -6.29
C LEU A 55 -21.94 -0.26 -7.02
N PRO A 56 -21.95 -0.27 -8.37
CA PRO A 56 -22.49 -1.38 -9.15
C PRO A 56 -21.86 -2.71 -8.73
N ARG A 57 -22.62 -3.81 -8.77
CA ARG A 57 -22.15 -5.15 -8.38
C ARG A 57 -20.80 -5.53 -9.02
N ARG A 58 -20.60 -5.18 -10.30
CA ARG A 58 -19.34 -5.39 -11.03
C ARG A 58 -18.15 -4.67 -10.40
N ALA A 59 -18.33 -3.44 -9.92
CA ALA A 59 -17.28 -2.66 -9.27
C ALA A 59 -16.91 -3.24 -7.89
N ARG A 60 -17.92 -3.72 -7.14
CA ARG A 60 -17.70 -4.43 -5.86
C ARG A 60 -16.90 -5.71 -6.06
N ILE A 61 -17.28 -6.55 -7.03
CA ILE A 61 -16.57 -7.80 -7.37
C ILE A 61 -15.14 -7.52 -7.80
N ARG A 62 -14.91 -6.52 -8.66
CA ARG A 62 -13.56 -6.14 -9.09
C ARG A 62 -12.68 -5.71 -7.90
N THR A 63 -13.23 -4.88 -7.01
CA THR A 63 -12.51 -4.40 -5.82
C THR A 63 -12.16 -5.56 -4.89
N ALA A 64 -13.13 -6.45 -4.61
CA ALA A 64 -12.90 -7.63 -3.80
C ALA A 64 -11.87 -8.58 -4.43
N GLY A 65 -11.95 -8.82 -5.74
CA GLY A 65 -11.00 -9.68 -6.46
C GLY A 65 -9.57 -9.14 -6.43
N VAL A 66 -9.38 -7.84 -6.65
CA VAL A 66 -8.06 -7.21 -6.52
C VAL A 66 -7.52 -7.35 -5.09
N ALA A 67 -8.35 -7.11 -4.07
CA ALA A 67 -7.93 -7.25 -2.68
C ALA A 67 -7.54 -8.70 -2.35
N LEU A 68 -8.37 -9.68 -2.73
CA LEU A 68 -8.14 -11.10 -2.46
C LEU A 68 -6.88 -11.65 -3.15
N LEU A 69 -6.56 -11.19 -4.35
CA LEU A 69 -5.39 -11.67 -5.09
C LEU A 69 -4.10 -10.99 -4.63
N VAL A 70 -4.15 -9.72 -4.24
CA VAL A 70 -2.95 -8.94 -3.94
C VAL A 70 -2.56 -9.03 -2.47
N LEU A 71 -3.51 -8.91 -1.54
CA LEU A 71 -3.19 -8.83 -0.10
C LEU A 71 -2.35 -10.01 0.41
N PRO A 72 -2.61 -11.28 0.02
CA PRO A 72 -1.78 -12.40 0.44
C PRO A 72 -0.31 -12.26 0.00
N SER A 73 -0.08 -11.69 -1.18
CA SER A 73 1.27 -11.49 -1.72
C SER A 73 2.04 -10.41 -0.96
N LEU A 74 1.35 -9.47 -0.31
CA LEU A 74 1.98 -8.40 0.48
C LEU A 74 2.42 -8.87 1.87
N VAL A 75 1.81 -9.93 2.40
CA VAL A 75 2.11 -10.47 3.74
C VAL A 75 2.95 -11.74 3.71
N ASN A 76 3.25 -12.29 2.52
CA ASN A 76 4.10 -13.46 2.39
C ASN A 76 5.54 -13.11 2.81
N PRO A 77 6.12 -13.77 3.84
CA PRO A 77 7.47 -13.46 4.32
C PRO A 77 8.58 -14.04 3.44
N THR A 78 8.24 -14.75 2.35
CA THR A 78 9.22 -15.41 1.49
C THR A 78 9.09 -14.98 0.03
N THR A 79 10.22 -14.93 -0.68
CA THR A 79 10.25 -14.84 -2.14
C THR A 79 9.72 -16.14 -2.76
N ALA A 80 9.48 -16.12 -4.08
CA ALA A 80 9.21 -17.34 -4.84
C ALA A 80 10.39 -18.34 -4.81
N SER A 81 11.62 -17.86 -4.55
CA SER A 81 12.82 -18.67 -4.35
C SER A 81 13.04 -19.12 -2.90
N GLY A 82 12.18 -18.73 -1.96
CA GLY A 82 12.25 -19.13 -0.55
C GLY A 82 13.10 -18.23 0.35
N GLU A 83 13.58 -17.08 -0.13
CA GLU A 83 14.38 -16.14 0.65
C GLU A 83 13.50 -15.26 1.56
N PRO A 84 13.93 -14.95 2.78
CA PRO A 84 13.13 -14.12 3.70
C PRO A 84 13.06 -12.66 3.22
N ILE A 85 11.84 -12.15 3.06
CA ILE A 85 11.53 -10.75 2.69
C ILE A 85 11.01 -10.01 3.92
N SER A 86 11.37 -8.73 4.02
CA SER A 86 10.86 -7.85 5.07
C SER A 86 9.35 -7.58 4.90
N VAL A 87 8.53 -8.32 5.66
CA VAL A 87 7.10 -8.03 5.81
C VAL A 87 6.88 -6.68 6.49
N SER A 88 7.77 -6.28 7.40
CA SER A 88 7.75 -4.95 8.03
C SER A 88 7.83 -3.82 6.99
N SER A 89 8.63 -3.98 5.93
CA SER A 89 8.66 -3.04 4.79
C SER A 89 7.31 -2.92 4.10
N HIS A 90 6.65 -4.05 3.85
CA HIS A 90 5.33 -4.06 3.20
C HIS A 90 4.25 -3.43 4.09
N ILE A 91 4.24 -3.76 5.38
CA ILE A 91 3.28 -3.21 6.35
C ILE A 91 3.51 -1.70 6.52
N GLY A 92 4.76 -1.26 6.69
CA GLY A 92 5.11 0.16 6.82
C GLY A 92 4.74 0.95 5.57
N GLY A 93 5.01 0.39 4.40
CA GLY A 93 4.61 0.97 3.13
C GLY A 93 3.09 1.09 3.00
N ALA A 94 2.35 0.02 3.29
CA ALA A 94 0.88 -0.01 3.27
C ALA A 94 0.26 1.00 4.23
N ALA A 95 0.73 1.05 5.49
CA ALA A 95 0.26 1.98 6.50
C ALA A 95 0.50 3.44 6.08
N THR A 96 1.69 3.73 5.54
CA THR A 96 2.02 5.06 5.02
C THR A 96 1.13 5.43 3.84
N GLY A 97 0.92 4.49 2.92
CA GLY A 97 0.00 4.64 1.81
C GLY A 97 -1.44 4.94 2.24
N MET A 98 -1.95 4.22 3.24
CA MET A 98 -3.27 4.49 3.83
C MET A 98 -3.33 5.90 4.41
N ALA A 99 -2.32 6.33 5.17
CA ALA A 99 -2.27 7.68 5.73
C ALA A 99 -2.32 8.76 4.63
N VAL A 100 -1.51 8.63 3.57
CA VAL A 100 -1.54 9.55 2.43
C VAL A 100 -2.89 9.48 1.69
N GLY A 101 -3.47 8.27 1.56
CA GLY A 101 -4.79 8.06 0.98
C GLY A 101 -5.90 8.82 1.73
N ILE A 102 -5.85 8.83 3.06
CA ILE A 102 -6.78 9.59 3.92
C ILE A 102 -6.61 11.10 3.68
N LEU A 103 -5.37 11.58 3.59
CA LEU A 103 -5.08 12.99 3.30
C LEU A 103 -5.60 13.40 1.90
N LEU A 104 -5.52 12.50 0.92
CA LEU A 104 -6.04 12.71 -0.43
C LEU A 104 -7.58 12.71 -0.47
N SER A 105 -8.24 11.78 0.23
CA SER A 105 -9.71 11.70 0.26
C SER A 105 -10.32 12.96 0.89
N ARG A 106 -9.75 13.43 2.00
CA ARG A 106 -10.11 14.67 2.71
C ARG A 106 -9.78 15.96 1.96
N GLY A 107 -9.08 15.85 0.83
CA GLY A 107 -8.78 16.99 -0.03
C GLY A 107 -7.56 17.82 0.38
N TRP A 108 -6.85 17.43 1.45
CA TRP A 108 -5.72 18.20 2.00
C TRP A 108 -4.53 18.25 1.04
N LEU A 109 -4.37 17.22 0.20
CA LEU A 109 -3.34 17.13 -0.83
C LEU A 109 -3.84 17.44 -2.25
N ARG A 110 -5.07 17.93 -2.43
CA ARG A 110 -5.64 18.20 -3.76
C ARG A 110 -4.99 19.38 -4.49
N ARG A 111 -4.38 20.33 -3.76
CA ARG A 111 -3.74 21.54 -4.33
C ARG A 111 -2.22 21.43 -4.49
N ALA A 112 -1.58 20.53 -3.75
CA ALA A 112 -0.12 20.37 -3.75
C ALA A 112 0.40 19.48 -4.90
N VAL A 113 -0.50 18.79 -5.60
CA VAL A 113 -0.15 17.80 -6.61
C VAL A 113 -1.07 18.02 -7.82
N PRO A 114 -0.60 18.76 -8.86
CA PRO A 114 -1.37 18.97 -10.10
C PRO A 114 -1.64 17.65 -10.84
#